data_AF-A0AAD4JVH9-F1
#
_entry.id   AF-A0AAD4JVH9-F1
#
_cell.length_a   1.000
_cell.length_b   1.000
_cell.length_c   1.000
_cell.angle_alpha   90.00
_cell.angle_beta   90.00
_cell.angle_gamma   90.00
#
_symmetry.space_group_name_H-M   'P 1'
#
loop_
_entity.id
_entity.type
_entity.pdbx_description
1 polymer ?
#
loop_
_entity_poly.entity_id
_entity_poly.type
_entity_poly.pdbx_seq_one_letter_code
_entity_poly.pdbx_strand_id
1 'polypeptide(L)'
;MASIDTSKRKPRRTQGTPSFKYRNRFAYAFLAIGPVLFGLWCLTPMQRITNEKLILLTQQTEEEKDRRALFEFGAPRTAEFIREAIKEADDLAKER
;
A
#
# COMPACT_ATOMS: atom_id res chain seq x y z
N MET A 1 23.51 -47.69 22.31
CA MET A 1 23.20 -46.63 21.32
C MET A 1 24.47 -46.36 20.53
N ALA A 2 24.50 -46.70 19.24
CA ALA A 2 25.69 -46.56 18.40
C ALA A 2 25.97 -45.08 18.14
N SER A 3 27.14 -44.59 18.57
CA SER A 3 27.59 -43.23 18.31
C SER A 3 27.85 -43.06 16.81
N ILE A 4 26.96 -42.35 16.12
CA ILE A 4 27.11 -42.06 14.70
C ILE A 4 28.28 -41.08 14.54
N ASP A 5 29.32 -41.50 13.81
CA ASP A 5 30.47 -40.67 13.48
C ASP A 5 30.04 -39.53 12.54
N THR A 6 30.01 -38.30 13.08
CA THR A 6 29.58 -37.10 12.36
C THR A 6 30.68 -36.48 11.50
N SER A 7 31.93 -36.98 11.56
CA SER A 7 33.07 -36.39 10.85
C SER A 7 32.94 -36.48 9.32
N LYS A 8 32.26 -37.51 8.82
CA LYS A 8 32.05 -37.74 7.37
C LYS A 8 30.74 -37.14 6.85
N ARG A 9 29.97 -36.47 7.70
CA ARG A 9 28.66 -35.93 7.32
C ARG A 9 28.84 -34.67 6.48
N LYS A 10 28.26 -34.64 5.28
CA LYS A 10 28.20 -33.42 4.45
C LYS A 10 27.65 -32.26 5.29
N PRO A 11 28.39 -31.14 5.44
CA PRO A 11 27.92 -30.01 6.23
C PRO A 11 26.61 -29.49 5.64
N ARG A 12 25.52 -29.51 6.43
CA ARG A 12 24.20 -29.04 6.01
C ARG A 12 24.15 -27.53 5.79
N ARG A 13 25.08 -26.79 6.40
CA ARG A 13 25.23 -25.35 6.23
C ARG A 13 26.52 -25.08 5.47
N THR A 14 26.48 -24.16 4.51
CA THR A 14 27.65 -23.71 3.75
C THR A 14 28.64 -22.87 4.59
N GLN A 15 28.48 -22.83 5.91
CA GLN A 15 29.35 -22.08 6.82
C GLN A 15 30.81 -22.54 6.64
N GLY A 16 31.71 -21.58 6.43
CA GLY A 16 33.13 -21.82 6.16
C GLY A 16 33.49 -21.93 4.68
N THR A 17 32.53 -22.13 3.77
CA THR A 17 32.81 -22.14 2.32
C THR A 17 33.07 -20.73 1.77
N PRO A 18 33.88 -20.57 0.71
CA PRO A 18 34.02 -19.29 0.01
C PRO A 18 32.67 -18.72 -0.43
N SER A 19 31.76 -19.55 -0.94
CA SER A 19 30.40 -19.16 -1.36
C SER A 19 29.60 -18.48 -0.24
N PHE A 20 29.68 -18.99 1.00
CA PHE A 20 29.03 -18.36 2.15
C PHE A 20 29.60 -16.99 2.48
N LYS A 21 30.92 -16.80 2.35
CA LYS A 21 31.55 -15.48 2.54
C LYS A 21 31.10 -14.48 1.47
N TYR A 22 31.03 -14.89 0.20
CA TYR A 22 30.57 -14.03 -0.89
C TYR A 22 29.12 -13.59 -0.72
N ARG A 23 28.21 -14.52 -0.39
CA ARG A 23 26.78 -14.21 -0.17
C ARG A 23 26.58 -13.22 0.97
N ASN A 24 27.27 -13.41 2.08
CA ASN A 24 27.15 -12.51 3.22
C ASN A 24 27.73 -11.13 2.91
N ARG A 25 28.88 -11.05 2.23
CA ARG A 25 29.45 -9.75 1.81
C ARG A 25 28.51 -8.98 0.88
N PHE A 26 27.88 -9.68 -0.06
CA PHE A 26 26.88 -9.07 -0.94
C PHE A 26 25.67 -8.59 -0.14
N ALA A 27 25.15 -9.40 0.79
CA ALA A 27 24.06 -8.99 1.67
C ALA A 27 24.42 -7.75 2.51
N TYR A 28 25.63 -7.72 3.10
CA TYR A 28 26.12 -6.56 3.84
C TYR A 28 26.30 -5.33 2.95
N ALA A 29 26.75 -5.50 1.71
CA ALA A 29 26.85 -4.39 0.76
C ALA A 29 25.47 -3.79 0.45
N PHE A 30 24.45 -4.61 0.23
CA PHE A 30 23.08 -4.14 0.03
C PHE A 30 22.52 -3.44 1.27
N LEU A 31 22.76 -4.01 2.46
CA LEU A 31 22.34 -3.42 3.72
C LEU A 31 23.08 -2.13 4.07
N ALA A 32 24.28 -1.90 3.54
CA ALA A 32 25.01 -0.65 3.73
C ALA A 32 24.60 0.40 2.70
N ILE A 33 24.54 0.03 1.41
CA ILE A 33 24.26 0.95 0.31
C ILE A 33 22.80 1.42 0.35
N GLY A 34 21.86 0.53 0.63
CA GLY A 34 20.43 0.85 0.65
C GLY A 34 20.10 2.00 1.61
N PRO A 35 20.46 1.92 2.90
CA PRO A 35 20.22 3.00 3.86
C PRO A 35 20.98 4.28 3.55
N VAL A 36 22.19 4.20 2.98
CA VAL A 36 22.94 5.40 2.59
C VAL A 36 22.24 6.14 1.45
N LEU A 37 21.84 5.42 0.40
CA LEU A 37 21.08 6.02 -0.71
C LEU A 37 19.72 6.54 -0.25
N PHE A 38 19.03 5.80 0.62
CA PHE A 38 17.76 6.21 1.20
C PHE A 38 17.92 7.46 2.07
N GLY A 39 18.94 7.51 2.92
CA GLY A 39 19.26 8.68 3.74
C GLY A 39 19.59 9.90 2.90
N LEU A 40 20.40 9.76 1.86
CA LEU A 40 20.70 10.83 0.90
C LEU A 40 19.44 11.31 0.17
N TRP A 41 18.55 10.39 -0.22
CA TRP A 41 17.27 10.72 -0.84
C TRP A 41 16.37 11.53 0.09
N CYS A 42 16.29 11.16 1.37
CA CYS A 42 15.46 11.86 2.36
C CYS A 42 16.04 13.20 2.83
N LEU A 43 17.37 13.33 2.88
CA LEU A 43 18.05 14.57 3.29
C LEU A 43 18.04 15.63 2.18
N THR A 44 17.93 15.22 0.91
CA THR A 44 17.91 16.14 -0.22
C THR A 44 16.49 16.62 -0.53
N PRO A 45 16.32 17.85 -1.06
CA PRO A 45 15.01 18.35 -1.47
C PRO A 45 14.38 17.57 -2.65
N MET A 46 15.09 16.59 -3.22
CA MET A 46 14.61 15.70 -4.27
C MET A 46 13.33 14.96 -3.87
N GLN A 47 13.20 14.56 -2.60
CA GLN A 47 11.97 13.94 -2.11
C GLN A 47 10.76 14.87 -2.22
N ARG A 48 10.92 16.17 -1.97
CA ARG A 48 9.82 17.14 -2.09
C ARG A 48 9.43 17.35 -3.55
N ILE A 49 10.41 17.56 -4.42
CA ILE A 49 10.19 17.77 -5.86
C ILE A 49 9.50 16.56 -6.50
N THR A 50 9.92 15.35 -6.13
CA THR A 50 9.31 14.12 -6.66
C THR A 50 7.91 13.89 -6.12
N ASN A 51 7.66 14.19 -4.84
CA ASN A 51 6.32 14.13 -4.27
C ASN A 51 5.35 15.13 -4.92
N GLU A 52 5.78 16.37 -5.16
CA GLU A 52 4.94 17.37 -5.84
C GLU A 52 4.53 16.90 -7.24
N LYS A 53 5.48 16.33 -8.00
CA LYS A 53 5.19 15.76 -9.33
C LYS A 53 4.30 14.52 -9.27
N LEU A 54 4.51 13.64 -8.29
CA LEU A 54 3.67 12.47 -8.07
C LEU A 54 2.23 12.85 -7.71
N ILE A 55 2.05 13.87 -6.87
CA ILE A 55 0.72 14.39 -6.53
C ILE A 55 0.03 14.89 -7.79
N LEU A 56 0.71 15.67 -8.64
CA LEU A 56 0.13 16.12 -9.91
C LEU A 56 -0.25 14.96 -10.84
N LEU A 57 0.56 13.89 -10.89
CA LEU A 57 0.28 12.70 -11.69
C LEU A 57 -0.86 11.84 -11.14
N THR A 58 -1.08 11.87 -9.82
CA THR A 58 -2.11 11.05 -9.13
C THR A 58 -3.41 11.81 -8.89
N GLN A 59 -3.41 13.14 -9.06
CA GLN A 59 -4.62 13.94 -9.01
C GLN A 59 -5.52 13.55 -10.17
N GLN A 60 -6.72 13.06 -9.83
CA GLN A 60 -7.76 12.79 -10.80
C GLN A 60 -8.16 14.08 -11.51
N THR A 61 -8.23 14.03 -12.84
CA THR A 61 -8.65 15.17 -13.64
C THR A 61 -10.11 15.49 -13.35
N GLU A 62 -10.52 16.74 -13.57
CA GLU A 62 -11.93 17.14 -13.39
C GLU A 62 -12.86 16.31 -14.28
N GLU A 63 -12.42 15.94 -15.49
CA GLU A 63 -13.17 15.06 -16.39
C GLU A 63 -13.39 13.63 -15.82
N GLU A 64 -12.41 13.10 -15.08
CA GLU A 64 -12.54 11.80 -14.42
C GLU A 64 -13.49 11.87 -13.22
N LYS A 65 -13.46 12.97 -12.46
CA LYS A 65 -14.39 13.23 -11.37
C LYS A 65 -15.82 13.38 -11.89
N ASP A 66 -16.02 14.14 -12.96
CA ASP A 66 -17.33 14.31 -13.59
C ASP A 66 -17.86 12.98 -14.10
N ARG A 67 -17.03 12.17 -14.77
CA ARG A 67 -17.43 10.83 -15.20
C ARG A 67 -17.84 9.95 -14.03
N ARG A 68 -17.08 9.99 -12.92
CA ARG A 68 -17.42 9.24 -11.71
C ARG A 68 -18.73 9.73 -11.08
N ALA A 69 -18.96 11.04 -11.04
CA ALA A 69 -20.18 11.64 -10.53
C ALA A 69 -21.41 11.22 -11.36
N LEU A 70 -21.26 11.06 -12.69
CA LEU A 70 -22.33 10.55 -13.57
C LEU A 70 -22.73 9.10 -13.25
N PHE A 71 -21.82 8.31 -12.67
CA PHE A 71 -22.08 6.90 -12.29
C PHE A 71 -22.23 6.70 -10.77
N GLU A 72 -22.05 7.75 -9.97
CA GLU A 72 -22.44 7.77 -8.55
C GLU A 72 -23.96 7.96 -8.46
N PHE A 73 -24.69 6.88 -8.78
CA PHE A 73 -26.09 6.81 -8.42
C PHE A 73 -26.16 6.79 -6.89
N GLY A 74 -26.72 7.84 -6.31
CA GLY A 74 -27.01 7.88 -4.89
C GLY A 74 -27.74 6.59 -4.49
N ALA A 75 -27.33 6.00 -3.37
CA ALA A 75 -27.91 4.75 -2.90
C ALA A 75 -29.45 4.86 -2.94
N PRO A 76 -30.16 3.81 -3.41
CA PRO A 76 -31.62 3.85 -3.47
C PRO A 76 -32.16 4.22 -2.08
N ARG A 77 -33.03 5.23 -2.02
CA ARG A 77 -33.59 5.69 -0.75
C ARG A 77 -34.23 4.50 -0.02
N THR A 78 -33.95 4.39 1.27
CA THR A 78 -34.50 3.31 2.10
C THR A 78 -36.02 3.42 2.19
N ALA A 79 -36.69 2.28 2.39
CA ALA A 79 -38.15 2.22 2.48
C ALA A 79 -38.72 3.10 3.61
N GLU A 80 -37.94 3.31 4.69
CA GLU A 80 -38.30 4.19 5.80
C GLU A 80 -38.44 5.64 5.35
N PHE A 81 -37.47 6.14 4.58
CA PHE A 81 -37.48 7.50 4.05
C PHE A 81 -38.67 7.75 3.11
N ILE A 82 -39.03 6.74 2.31
CA ILE A 82 -40.20 6.81 1.42
C ILE A 82 -41.49 6.89 2.24
N ARG A 83 -41.60 6.11 3.33
CA ARG A 83 -42.77 6.12 4.21
C ARG A 83 -42.92 7.43 4.97
N GLU A 84 -41.83 8.00 5.45
CA GLU A 84 -41.84 9.31 6.12
C GLU A 84 -42.25 10.43 5.17
N ALA A 85 -41.68 10.46 3.96
CA ALA A 85 -42.05 11.46 2.96
C ALA A 85 -43.53 11.37 2.52
N ILE A 86 -44.09 10.15 2.44
CA ILE A 86 -45.53 9.97 2.15
C ILE A 86 -46.38 10.51 3.30
N LYS A 87 -46.00 10.23 4.56
CA LYS A 87 -46.74 10.74 5.73
C LYS A 87 -46.70 12.26 5.81
N GLU A 88 -45.53 12.88 5.62
CA GLU A 88 -45.42 14.35 5.61
C GLU A 88 -46.27 14.97 4.50
N ALA A 89 -46.33 14.35 3.32
CA ALA A 89 -47.19 14.81 2.22
C ALA A 89 -48.69 14.72 2.57
N ASP A 90 -49.11 13.64 3.22
CA ASP A 90 -50.50 13.45 3.67
C ASP A 90 -50.88 14.44 4.78
N ASP A 91 -49.96 14.74 5.69
CA ASP A 91 -50.20 15.69 6.78
C ASP A 91 -50.30 17.12 6.25
N LEU A 92 -49.40 17.52 5.34
CA LEU A 92 -49.48 18.81 4.63
C LEU A 92 -50.76 18.96 3.78
N ALA A 93 -51.31 17.86 3.26
CA ALA A 93 -52.56 17.87 2.51
C ALA A 93 -53.79 18.01 3.41
N LYS A 94 -53.74 17.58 4.67
CA LYS A 94 -54.81 17.74 5.66
C LYS A 94 -54.81 19.11 6.34
N GLU A 95 -53.66 19.77 6.40
CA GLU A 95 -53.52 21.12 6.95
C GLU A 95 -54.00 22.23 6.00
N ARG A 96 -54.29 21.91 4.74
CA ARG A 96 -54.89 22.82 3.75
C ARG A 96 -56.40 22.59 3.61
#